data_AF-A0A137P382-F1
#
_entry.id   AF-A0A137P382-F1
#
_cell.length_a   1.000
_cell.length_b   1.000
_cell.length_c   1.000
_cell.angle_alpha   90.00
_cell.angle_beta   90.00
_cell.angle_gamma   90.00
#
_symmetry.space_group_name_H-M   'P 1'
#
loop_
_entity.id
_entity.type
_entity.pdbx_description
1 polymer ?
#
loop_
_entity_poly.entity_id
_entity_poly.type
_entity_poly.pdbx_seq_one_letter_code
_entity_poly.pdbx_strand_id
1 'polypeptide(L)'
;MKLRSSKAIESNSKSDDNTDIYDEINADKQNDSINNGLEIELKSDTSDTVRSYNCRKLNDIEIDLLKAYLNENIFIHSTEAKSRLEKETGIEAGVYSVSQKLRFLKKKMVKEYAKQRLAITESGKKVKRFHLEHLKKYLRENSSIEPSEARDRLQKDTGLKVHITTANKHLNLLKEGIGSGRDKLDMIRSNSTEALTKFIYEYELSNTHIEYLKKLLKEDNYIESVEARNRIQEEMDEFKKAKERNGFRMH
;
A
#
# COMPACT_ATOMS: atom_id res chain seq x y z
N MET A 1 1.54 65.47 -11.02
CA MET A 1 1.49 64.51 -9.90
C MET A 1 1.70 63.11 -10.45
N LYS A 2 2.46 62.28 -9.74
CA LYS A 2 3.18 61.07 -10.20
C LYS A 2 2.31 60.00 -10.88
N LEU A 3 2.74 59.58 -12.06
CA LEU A 3 2.35 58.34 -12.75
C LEU A 3 2.84 57.14 -11.92
N ARG A 4 1.93 56.25 -11.50
CA ARG A 4 2.28 54.97 -10.88
C ARG A 4 2.36 53.90 -11.97
N SER A 5 3.57 53.40 -12.17
CA SER A 5 3.93 52.26 -13.01
C SER A 5 3.48 50.96 -12.32
N SER A 6 2.62 50.19 -12.98
CA SER A 6 2.24 48.84 -12.57
C SER A 6 3.22 47.85 -13.20
N LYS A 7 4.03 47.21 -12.37
CA LYS A 7 4.97 46.15 -12.77
C LYS A 7 4.26 44.81 -12.66
N ALA A 8 4.09 44.13 -13.79
CA ALA A 8 3.58 42.77 -13.85
C ALA A 8 4.57 41.80 -13.19
N ILE A 9 4.06 40.90 -12.36
CA ILE A 9 4.80 39.75 -11.82
C ILE A 9 4.27 38.53 -12.56
N GLU A 10 5.04 38.05 -13.53
CA GLU A 10 4.85 36.72 -14.13
C GLU A 10 5.45 35.68 -13.19
N SER A 11 4.58 34.92 -12.51
CA SER A 11 4.97 33.69 -11.82
C SER A 11 4.66 32.50 -12.72
N ASN A 12 5.69 32.08 -13.47
CA ASN A 12 5.78 30.80 -14.14
C ASN A 12 6.37 29.78 -13.15
N SER A 13 5.61 28.78 -12.71
CA SER A 13 6.18 27.54 -12.19
C SER A 13 5.29 26.36 -12.56
N LYS A 14 5.74 25.63 -13.58
CA LYS A 14 5.32 24.27 -13.92
C LYS A 14 5.67 23.32 -12.77
N SER A 15 4.74 22.46 -12.38
CA SER A 15 5.05 21.07 -11.99
C SER A 15 3.75 20.26 -11.88
N ASP A 16 3.15 19.93 -13.03
CA ASP A 16 2.19 18.84 -13.11
C ASP A 16 2.94 17.65 -13.71
N ASP A 17 3.41 16.75 -12.85
CA ASP A 17 3.78 15.37 -13.16
C ASP A 17 4.05 14.66 -11.82
N ASN A 18 2.97 14.32 -11.11
CA ASN A 18 3.07 13.55 -9.87
C ASN A 18 1.85 12.64 -9.68
N THR A 19 1.75 11.64 -10.56
CA THR A 19 0.88 10.46 -10.50
C THR A 19 1.46 9.56 -11.60
N ASP A 20 2.00 8.37 -11.39
CA ASP A 20 1.43 7.18 -10.76
C ASP A 20 2.54 6.14 -10.52
N ILE A 21 2.78 5.63 -9.31
CA ILE A 21 3.58 4.39 -9.12
C ILE A 21 3.15 3.64 -7.85
N TYR A 22 2.05 2.91 -7.91
CA TYR A 22 1.82 1.77 -7.02
C TYR A 22 1.01 0.72 -7.76
N ASP A 23 1.64 -0.27 -8.38
CA ASP A 23 0.94 -1.51 -8.77
C ASP A 23 1.83 -2.74 -9.09
N GLU A 24 3.15 -2.70 -8.88
CA GLU A 24 4.02 -3.83 -9.24
C GLU A 24 4.37 -4.76 -8.06
N ILE A 25 3.37 -5.17 -7.24
CA ILE A 25 3.58 -6.22 -6.23
C ILE A 25 2.34 -7.12 -6.09
N ASN A 26 2.07 -7.98 -7.09
CA ASN A 26 1.45 -9.30 -6.89
C ASN A 26 1.29 -10.07 -8.22
N ALA A 27 2.37 -10.72 -8.68
CA ALA A 27 2.26 -11.73 -9.75
C ALA A 27 2.86 -13.11 -9.39
N ASP A 28 3.51 -13.28 -8.23
CA ASP A 28 4.26 -14.51 -7.94
C ASP A 28 3.60 -15.39 -6.84
N LYS A 29 2.40 -15.91 -7.10
CA LYS A 29 1.80 -16.97 -6.27
C LYS A 29 1.22 -18.18 -7.05
N GLN A 30 1.54 -18.37 -8.32
CA GLN A 30 1.16 -19.59 -9.05
C GLN A 30 2.27 -20.16 -9.93
N ASN A 31 3.45 -20.50 -9.38
CA ASN A 31 4.47 -21.21 -10.17
C ASN A 31 5.19 -22.39 -9.48
N ASP A 32 4.68 -22.89 -8.34
CA ASP A 32 5.29 -24.04 -7.68
C ASP A 32 4.62 -25.40 -8.00
N SER A 33 3.76 -25.53 -9.02
CA SER A 33 3.02 -26.81 -9.21
C SER A 33 2.66 -27.23 -10.65
N ILE A 34 3.43 -26.86 -11.69
CA ILE A 34 3.25 -27.46 -13.03
C ILE A 34 4.61 -27.75 -13.66
N ASN A 35 5.22 -28.85 -13.22
CA ASN A 35 6.20 -29.59 -14.01
C ASN A 35 5.73 -31.05 -14.01
N ASN A 36 4.74 -31.36 -14.85
CA ASN A 36 4.45 -32.73 -15.28
C ASN A 36 3.61 -32.68 -16.57
N GLY A 37 4.26 -33.01 -17.69
CA GLY A 37 3.63 -33.70 -18.82
C GLY A 37 2.78 -32.87 -19.78
N LEU A 38 3.42 -32.07 -20.63
CA LEU A 38 2.88 -31.74 -21.95
C LEU A 38 4.04 -31.49 -22.92
N GLU A 39 4.55 -32.59 -23.48
CA GLU A 39 5.39 -32.56 -24.69
C GLU A 39 4.51 -32.13 -25.86
N ILE A 40 4.64 -30.87 -26.25
CA ILE A 40 4.17 -30.39 -27.54
C ILE A 40 5.41 -30.36 -28.44
N GLU A 41 5.52 -31.34 -29.35
CA GLU A 41 6.52 -31.34 -30.42
C GLU A 41 6.22 -30.21 -31.42
N LEU A 42 6.72 -29.01 -31.14
CA LEU A 42 6.86 -27.94 -32.12
C LEU A 42 8.23 -28.07 -32.77
N LYS A 43 8.27 -28.64 -33.98
CA LYS A 43 9.44 -28.66 -34.85
C LYS A 43 9.67 -27.27 -35.44
N SER A 44 10.36 -26.41 -34.70
CA SER A 44 10.93 -25.18 -35.24
C SER A 44 12.44 -25.33 -35.38
N ASP A 45 12.92 -25.39 -36.63
CA ASP A 45 14.34 -25.37 -37.01
C ASP A 45 14.95 -23.97 -36.79
N THR A 46 14.91 -23.48 -35.55
CA THR A 46 15.79 -22.41 -35.09
C THR A 46 16.89 -23.07 -34.30
N SER A 47 18.12 -22.98 -34.79
CA SER A 47 19.30 -23.50 -34.12
C SER A 47 19.42 -22.87 -32.73
N ASP A 48 18.91 -23.60 -31.74
CA ASP A 48 18.99 -23.33 -30.32
C ASP A 48 20.46 -23.24 -29.90
N THR A 49 21.02 -22.05 -30.02
CA THR A 49 22.07 -21.64 -29.10
C THR A 49 21.40 -21.47 -27.75
N VAL A 50 21.24 -22.60 -27.04
CA VAL A 50 20.89 -22.65 -25.62
C VAL A 50 21.93 -21.78 -24.91
N ARG A 51 21.61 -20.50 -24.75
CA ARG A 51 22.41 -19.51 -24.05
C ARG A 51 22.39 -19.95 -22.60
N SER A 52 23.34 -20.81 -22.24
CA SER A 52 23.61 -21.19 -20.87
C SER A 52 23.94 -19.89 -20.13
N TYR A 53 22.94 -19.36 -19.43
CA TYR A 53 23.10 -18.17 -18.60
C TYR A 53 23.98 -18.58 -17.42
N ASN A 54 25.29 -18.46 -17.59
CA ASN A 54 26.26 -18.65 -16.53
C ASN A 54 26.02 -17.56 -15.46
N CYS A 55 25.08 -17.83 -14.57
CA CYS A 55 24.74 -16.97 -13.46
C CYS A 55 25.79 -17.17 -12.37
N ARG A 56 26.84 -16.35 -12.40
CA ARG A 56 27.77 -16.27 -11.27
C ARG A 56 26.99 -15.87 -10.01
N LYS A 57 27.24 -16.59 -8.92
CA LYS A 57 26.72 -16.24 -7.59
C LYS A 57 27.45 -15.00 -7.10
N LEU A 58 26.67 -14.03 -6.60
CA LEU A 58 27.24 -12.85 -5.96
C LEU A 58 27.87 -13.22 -4.61
N ASN A 59 29.05 -12.68 -4.32
CA ASN A 59 29.72 -12.83 -3.02
C ASN A 59 29.16 -11.83 -1.99
N ASP A 60 29.59 -11.94 -0.74
CA ASP A 60 29.05 -11.11 0.35
C ASP A 60 29.37 -9.62 0.19
N ILE A 61 30.56 -9.29 -0.33
CA ILE A 61 30.98 -7.90 -0.59
C ILE A 61 30.06 -7.25 -1.62
N GLU A 62 29.79 -7.95 -2.73
CA GLU A 62 28.88 -7.49 -3.78
C GLU A 62 27.44 -7.32 -3.25
N ILE A 63 27.00 -8.22 -2.35
CA ILE A 63 25.68 -8.12 -1.71
C ILE A 63 25.59 -6.89 -0.80
N ASP A 64 26.65 -6.57 -0.06
CA ASP A 64 26.70 -5.40 0.82
C ASP A 64 26.71 -4.09 0.03
N LEU A 65 27.40 -4.03 -1.11
CA LEU A 65 27.31 -2.90 -2.04
C LEU A 65 25.89 -2.71 -2.58
N LEU A 66 25.22 -3.79 -2.99
CA LEU A 66 23.82 -3.70 -3.44
C LEU A 66 22.87 -3.19 -2.34
N LYS A 67 23.13 -3.52 -1.07
CA LYS A 67 22.37 -2.93 0.05
C LYS A 67 22.65 -1.44 0.19
N ALA A 68 23.90 -1.01 0.04
CA ALA A 68 24.27 0.40 0.08
C ALA A 68 23.54 1.19 -1.03
N TYR A 69 23.53 0.68 -2.26
CA TYR A 69 22.79 1.31 -3.36
C TYR A 69 21.28 1.39 -3.09
N LEU A 70 20.69 0.37 -2.47
CA LEU A 70 19.27 0.39 -2.09
C LEU A 70 18.96 1.38 -0.96
N ASN A 71 19.91 1.63 -0.07
CA ASN A 71 19.77 2.67 0.96
C ASN A 71 19.84 4.09 0.36
N GLU A 72 20.62 4.28 -0.72
CA GLU A 72 20.66 5.53 -1.48
C GLU A 72 19.40 5.72 -2.33
N ASN A 73 18.99 4.68 -3.05
CA ASN A 73 17.84 4.67 -3.94
C ASN A 73 17.15 3.30 -3.98
N ILE A 74 15.99 3.20 -3.31
CA ILE A 74 15.19 1.97 -3.27
C ILE A 74 14.66 1.54 -4.65
N PHE A 75 14.60 2.48 -5.61
CA PHE A 75 14.10 2.27 -6.96
C PHE A 75 15.19 1.95 -7.98
N ILE A 76 16.45 1.78 -7.56
CA ILE A 76 17.53 1.42 -8.50
C ILE A 76 17.15 0.18 -9.32
N HIS A 77 17.34 0.29 -10.64
CA HIS A 77 17.10 -0.78 -11.60
C HIS A 77 18.32 -1.73 -11.66
N SER A 78 18.10 -2.97 -12.10
CA SER A 78 19.16 -3.99 -12.12
C SER A 78 20.31 -3.68 -13.09
N THR A 79 20.03 -3.00 -14.19
CA THR A 79 21.05 -2.54 -15.15
C THR A 79 21.95 -1.48 -14.54
N GLU A 80 21.38 -0.47 -13.89
CA GLU A 80 22.12 0.57 -13.19
C GLU A 80 22.96 -0.01 -12.04
N ALA A 81 22.35 -0.84 -11.20
CA ALA A 81 23.05 -1.48 -10.08
C ALA A 81 24.19 -2.38 -10.57
N LYS A 82 24.01 -3.11 -11.68
CA LYS A 82 25.07 -3.90 -12.30
C LYS A 82 26.24 -3.00 -12.72
N SER A 83 25.98 -1.92 -13.46
CA SER A 83 27.03 -1.02 -13.93
C SER A 83 27.82 -0.38 -12.78
N ARG A 84 27.14 -0.01 -11.67
CA ARG A 84 27.81 0.48 -10.46
C ARG A 84 28.69 -0.60 -9.81
N LEU A 85 28.13 -1.81 -9.65
CA LEU A 85 28.83 -2.93 -9.05
C LEU A 85 30.10 -3.30 -9.84
N GLU A 86 30.01 -3.35 -11.16
CA GLU A 86 31.15 -3.61 -12.06
C GLU A 86 32.22 -2.53 -11.96
N LYS A 87 31.81 -1.27 -11.88
CA LYS A 87 32.74 -0.14 -11.72
C LYS A 87 33.49 -0.19 -10.39
N GLU A 88 32.85 -0.60 -9.32
CA GLU A 88 33.43 -0.61 -7.97
C GLU A 88 34.25 -1.88 -7.68
N THR A 89 33.87 -3.02 -8.25
CA THR A 89 34.52 -4.32 -7.97
C THR A 89 35.43 -4.81 -9.09
N GLY A 90 35.30 -4.27 -10.30
CA GLY A 90 35.95 -4.78 -11.51
C GLY A 90 35.45 -6.16 -11.96
N ILE A 91 34.37 -6.66 -11.37
CA ILE A 91 33.83 -8.00 -11.61
C ILE A 91 32.57 -7.91 -12.46
N GLU A 92 32.59 -8.56 -13.62
CA GLU A 92 31.41 -8.65 -14.49
C GLU A 92 30.35 -9.57 -13.88
N ALA A 93 29.20 -8.99 -13.53
CA ALA A 93 28.09 -9.72 -12.93
C ALA A 93 26.94 -9.86 -13.93
N GLY A 94 26.30 -11.03 -13.96
CA GLY A 94 25.10 -11.22 -14.78
C GLY A 94 23.96 -10.30 -14.32
N VAL A 95 23.32 -9.57 -15.25
CA VAL A 95 22.16 -8.70 -14.96
C VAL A 95 21.07 -9.46 -14.21
N TYR A 96 20.85 -10.72 -14.59
CA TYR A 96 19.88 -11.60 -13.95
C TYR A 96 20.21 -11.87 -12.47
N SER A 97 21.46 -12.20 -12.15
CA SER A 97 21.91 -12.41 -10.76
C SER A 97 21.71 -11.16 -9.90
N VAL A 98 22.06 -9.98 -10.45
CA VAL A 98 21.85 -8.69 -9.77
C VAL A 98 20.36 -8.42 -9.55
N SER A 99 19.53 -8.63 -10.57
CA SER A 99 18.07 -8.44 -10.49
C SER A 99 17.42 -9.31 -9.40
N GLN A 100 17.74 -10.62 -9.40
CA GLN A 100 17.23 -11.55 -8.39
C GLN A 100 17.66 -11.14 -6.97
N LYS A 101 18.92 -10.72 -6.81
CA LYS A 101 19.41 -10.30 -5.50
C LYS A 101 18.77 -9.00 -5.03
N LEU A 102 18.62 -8.00 -5.91
CA LEU A 102 17.91 -6.76 -5.60
C LEU A 102 16.47 -7.02 -5.18
N ARG A 103 15.73 -7.85 -5.94
CA ARG A 103 14.35 -8.24 -5.59
C ARG A 103 14.28 -8.85 -4.19
N PHE A 104 15.19 -9.76 -3.87
CA PHE A 104 15.29 -10.37 -2.54
C PHE A 104 15.59 -9.33 -1.44
N LEU A 105 16.57 -8.45 -1.66
CA LEU A 105 16.96 -7.41 -0.70
C LEU A 105 15.82 -6.41 -0.46
N LYS A 106 15.17 -5.91 -1.51
CA LYS A 106 13.99 -5.04 -1.42
C LYS A 106 12.88 -5.68 -0.57
N LYS A 107 12.56 -6.96 -0.82
CA LYS A 107 11.58 -7.71 -0.03
C LYS A 107 11.96 -7.82 1.45
N LYS A 108 13.25 -8.00 1.76
CA LYS A 108 13.74 -8.06 3.14
C LYS A 108 13.64 -6.69 3.83
N MET A 109 14.07 -5.63 3.17
CA MET A 109 14.01 -4.26 3.71
C MET A 109 12.57 -3.82 4.00
N VAL A 110 11.63 -4.05 3.07
CA VAL A 110 10.20 -3.74 3.30
C VAL A 110 9.66 -4.46 4.55
N LYS A 111 10.01 -5.72 4.75
CA LYS A 111 9.63 -6.48 5.96
C LYS A 111 10.25 -5.90 7.22
N GLU A 112 11.51 -5.47 7.17
CA GLU A 112 12.19 -4.84 8.32
C GLU A 112 11.56 -3.49 8.66
N TYR A 113 11.26 -2.65 7.66
CA TYR A 113 10.54 -1.40 7.87
C TYR A 113 9.14 -1.63 8.46
N ALA A 114 8.41 -2.63 7.96
CA ALA A 114 7.11 -2.99 8.53
C ALA A 114 7.24 -3.42 10.00
N LYS A 115 8.26 -4.23 10.34
CA LYS A 115 8.55 -4.61 11.73
C LYS A 115 8.94 -3.42 12.60
N GLN A 116 9.79 -2.52 12.12
CA GLN A 116 10.16 -1.30 12.86
C GLN A 116 8.95 -0.41 13.10
N ARG A 117 8.10 -0.22 12.07
CA ARG A 117 6.85 0.54 12.20
C ARG A 117 5.91 -0.13 13.20
N LEU A 118 5.81 -1.46 13.17
CA LEU A 118 5.05 -2.21 14.16
C LEU A 118 5.62 -2.07 15.57
N ALA A 119 6.94 -2.16 15.75
CA ALA A 119 7.59 -1.99 17.06
C ALA A 119 7.39 -0.57 17.65
N ILE A 120 7.42 0.47 16.79
CA ILE A 120 7.04 1.84 17.18
C ILE A 120 5.56 1.89 17.60
N THR A 121 4.68 1.14 16.92
CA THR A 121 3.25 1.07 17.29
C THR A 121 2.95 0.16 18.48
N GLU A 122 3.83 -0.79 18.82
CA GLU A 122 3.67 -1.74 19.92
C GLU A 122 4.24 -1.20 21.24
N SER A 123 5.28 -0.36 21.18
CA SER A 123 5.73 0.44 22.33
C SER A 123 4.76 1.56 22.70
N GLY A 124 3.89 1.98 21.77
CA GLY A 124 2.68 2.73 22.10
C GLY A 124 1.70 1.82 22.83
N LYS A 125 1.63 1.93 24.16
CA LYS A 125 0.68 1.16 24.98
C LYS A 125 -0.74 1.29 24.38
N LYS A 126 -1.19 0.24 23.68
CA LYS A 126 -2.46 0.28 22.93
C LYS A 126 -3.64 0.41 23.90
N VAL A 127 -4.64 1.20 23.51
CA VAL A 127 -5.92 1.30 24.23
C VAL A 127 -6.65 -0.03 24.10
N LYS A 128 -6.46 -0.92 25.07
CA LYS A 128 -7.21 -2.18 25.23
C LYS A 128 -8.68 -1.93 25.58
N ARG A 129 -9.52 -2.97 25.46
CA ARG A 129 -10.96 -2.94 25.75
C ARG A 129 -11.31 -2.33 27.11
N PHE A 130 -10.64 -2.74 28.19
CA PHE A 130 -10.95 -2.21 29.53
C PHE A 130 -10.69 -0.70 29.65
N HIS A 131 -9.74 -0.14 28.90
CA HIS A 131 -9.54 1.31 28.83
C HIS A 131 -10.71 2.03 28.15
N LEU A 132 -11.32 1.41 27.13
CA LEU A 132 -12.53 1.94 26.49
C LEU A 132 -13.72 1.96 27.44
N GLU A 133 -13.83 0.98 28.35
CA GLU A 133 -14.86 0.97 29.39
C GLU A 133 -14.70 2.15 30.37
N HIS A 134 -13.46 2.49 30.75
CA HIS A 134 -13.20 3.71 31.54
C HIS A 134 -13.59 4.98 30.78
N LEU A 135 -13.21 5.12 29.50
CA LEU A 135 -13.60 6.26 28.68
C LEU A 135 -15.14 6.36 28.51
N LYS A 136 -15.82 5.23 28.36
CA LYS A 136 -17.30 5.16 28.31
C LYS A 136 -17.93 5.54 29.65
N LYS A 137 -17.30 5.18 30.77
CA LYS A 137 -17.71 5.63 32.10
C LYS A 137 -17.57 7.15 32.23
N TYR A 138 -16.44 7.73 31.82
CA TYR A 138 -16.24 9.18 31.88
C TYR A 138 -17.23 9.95 31.00
N LEU A 139 -17.56 9.44 29.81
CA LEU A 139 -18.60 10.05 28.95
C LEU A 139 -20.00 9.99 29.54
N ARG A 140 -20.30 8.95 30.34
CA ARG A 140 -21.57 8.85 31.08
C ARG A 140 -21.62 9.84 32.24
N GLU A 141 -20.49 10.09 32.90
CA GLU A 141 -20.36 11.11 33.96
C GLU A 141 -20.38 12.54 33.41
N ASN A 142 -19.73 12.77 32.27
CA ASN A 142 -19.65 14.05 31.58
C ASN A 142 -19.59 13.85 30.06
N SER A 143 -20.71 14.06 29.37
CA SER A 143 -20.82 13.91 27.92
C SER A 143 -19.96 14.91 27.13
N SER A 144 -19.60 16.02 27.76
CA SER A 144 -18.78 17.10 27.20
C SER A 144 -17.32 17.06 27.67
N ILE A 145 -16.86 15.94 28.25
CA ILE A 145 -15.46 15.81 28.70
C ILE A 145 -14.47 16.11 27.57
N GLU A 146 -13.46 16.93 27.89
CA GLU A 146 -12.40 17.26 26.94
C GLU A 146 -11.40 16.10 26.78
N PRO A 147 -10.77 15.95 25.60
CA PRO A 147 -9.78 14.89 25.39
C PRO A 147 -8.58 14.91 26.33
N SER A 148 -8.14 16.10 26.75
CA SER A 148 -7.08 16.33 27.75
C SER A 148 -7.46 15.72 29.09
N GLU A 149 -8.66 16.05 29.59
CA GLU A 149 -9.18 15.55 30.86
C GLU A 149 -9.39 14.04 30.84
N ALA A 150 -10.00 13.51 29.77
CA ALA A 150 -10.22 12.08 29.62
C ALA A 150 -8.91 11.28 29.57
N ARG A 151 -7.87 11.81 28.90
CA ARG A 151 -6.51 11.24 28.90
C ARG A 151 -5.96 11.18 30.31
N ASP A 152 -6.03 12.28 31.07
CA ASP A 152 -5.45 12.38 32.40
C ASP A 152 -6.15 11.44 33.39
N ARG A 153 -7.49 11.38 33.34
CA ARG A 153 -8.27 10.40 34.10
C ARG A 153 -7.92 8.96 33.70
N LEU A 154 -7.79 8.66 32.41
CA LEU A 154 -7.43 7.32 31.95
C LEU A 154 -6.03 6.91 32.44
N GLN A 155 -5.06 7.81 32.36
CA GLN A 155 -3.70 7.57 32.86
C GLN A 155 -3.71 7.36 34.38
N LYS A 156 -4.49 8.15 35.13
CA LYS A 156 -4.62 8.02 36.58
C LYS A 156 -5.22 6.67 36.99
N ASP A 157 -6.29 6.25 36.32
CA ASP A 157 -7.02 5.03 36.69
C ASP A 157 -6.31 3.74 36.22
N THR A 158 -5.54 3.80 35.13
CA THR A 158 -5.01 2.59 34.47
C THR A 158 -3.49 2.56 34.32
N GLY A 159 -2.79 3.66 34.61
CA GLY A 159 -1.36 3.83 34.31
C GLY A 159 -1.04 3.92 32.81
N LEU A 160 -2.07 3.97 31.94
CA LEU A 160 -1.92 4.06 30.51
C LEU A 160 -1.62 5.51 30.08
N LYS A 161 -0.37 5.79 29.75
CA LYS A 161 0.02 7.07 29.14
C LYS A 161 -0.29 7.05 27.65
N VAL A 162 -1.40 7.68 27.25
CA VAL A 162 -1.82 7.82 25.84
C VAL A 162 -1.58 9.23 25.32
N HIS A 163 -1.38 9.36 24.02
CA HIS A 163 -1.35 10.68 23.38
C HIS A 163 -2.76 11.29 23.35
N ILE A 164 -2.86 12.63 23.43
CA ILE A 164 -4.14 13.34 23.44
C ILE A 164 -4.98 13.08 22.18
N THR A 165 -4.32 12.93 21.01
CA THR A 165 -5.00 12.58 19.75
C THR A 165 -5.62 11.18 19.79
N THR A 166 -4.98 10.22 20.45
CA THR A 166 -5.51 8.87 20.66
C THR A 166 -6.74 8.91 21.56
N ALA A 167 -6.68 9.66 22.67
CA ALA A 167 -7.82 9.86 23.55
C ALA A 167 -9.00 10.52 22.82
N ASN A 168 -8.74 11.61 22.06
CA ASN A 168 -9.74 12.31 21.26
C ASN A 168 -10.42 11.37 20.25
N LYS A 169 -9.63 10.59 19.50
CA LYS A 169 -10.14 9.62 18.53
C LYS A 169 -11.10 8.62 19.17
N HIS A 170 -10.71 8.02 20.31
CA HIS A 170 -11.57 7.05 20.99
C HIS A 170 -12.80 7.68 21.63
N LEU A 171 -12.71 8.91 22.15
CA LEU A 171 -13.87 9.64 22.69
C LEU A 171 -14.89 9.93 21.60
N ASN A 172 -14.46 10.43 20.43
CA ASN A 172 -15.38 10.72 19.32
C ASN A 172 -16.08 9.46 18.82
N LEU A 173 -15.34 8.35 18.66
CA LEU A 173 -15.91 7.04 18.32
C LEU A 173 -16.97 6.58 19.35
N LEU A 174 -16.72 6.78 20.64
CA LEU A 174 -17.68 6.42 21.70
C LEU A 174 -18.90 7.34 21.70
N LYS A 175 -18.72 8.65 21.47
CA LYS A 175 -19.83 9.63 21.37
C LYS A 175 -20.77 9.29 20.22
N GLU A 176 -20.20 8.97 19.05
CA GLU A 176 -20.97 8.50 17.88
C GLU A 176 -21.73 7.20 18.16
N GLY A 177 -21.10 6.27 18.89
CA GLY A 177 -21.73 5.01 19.28
C GLY A 177 -22.93 5.21 20.20
N ILE A 178 -22.76 6.00 21.27
CA ILE A 178 -23.80 6.24 22.29
C ILE A 178 -25.02 6.96 21.70
N GLY A 179 -24.83 7.91 20.78
CA GLY A 179 -25.93 8.64 20.15
C GLY A 179 -26.72 7.83 19.11
N SER A 180 -26.11 6.78 18.54
CA SER A 180 -26.71 6.06 17.40
C SER A 180 -27.66 4.93 17.75
N GLY A 181 -27.80 4.56 19.04
CA GLY A 181 -28.70 3.49 19.50
C GLY A 181 -28.40 2.10 18.93
N ARG A 182 -27.31 1.93 18.16
CA ARG A 182 -26.83 0.67 17.63
C ARG A 182 -25.51 0.37 18.31
N ASP A 183 -25.34 -0.85 18.81
CA ASP A 183 -24.10 -1.34 19.41
C ASP A 183 -22.99 -1.49 18.35
N LYS A 184 -22.48 -0.36 17.84
CA LYS A 184 -21.31 -0.27 16.94
C LYS A 184 -20.00 -0.70 17.62
N LEU A 185 -20.05 -1.15 18.86
CA LEU A 185 -18.89 -1.67 19.59
C LEU A 185 -18.30 -2.93 18.94
N ASP A 186 -19.12 -3.73 18.26
CA ASP A 186 -18.63 -4.86 17.45
C ASP A 186 -17.85 -4.40 16.20
N MET A 187 -18.00 -3.15 15.77
CA MET A 187 -17.22 -2.59 14.66
C MET A 187 -15.78 -2.23 15.09
N ILE A 188 -15.57 -1.90 16.37
CA ILE A 188 -14.22 -1.64 16.93
C ILE A 188 -13.42 -2.96 17.07
N ARG A 189 -14.12 -4.09 17.22
CA ARG A 189 -13.54 -5.44 17.31
C ARG A 189 -12.70 -5.81 16.08
N SER A 190 -12.97 -5.20 14.92
CA SER A 190 -12.36 -5.55 13.64
C SER A 190 -11.19 -4.64 13.21
N ASN A 191 -10.86 -3.59 13.96
CA ASN A 191 -9.78 -2.65 13.60
C ASN A 191 -8.37 -3.12 13.98
N SER A 192 -8.22 -4.42 14.24
CA SER A 192 -6.94 -5.12 14.36
C SER A 192 -6.36 -5.33 12.97
N THR A 193 -5.62 -4.34 12.45
CA THR A 193 -4.85 -4.35 11.18
C THR A 193 -5.64 -4.53 9.89
N GLU A 194 -6.62 -5.43 9.84
CA GLU A 194 -7.39 -5.78 8.65
C GLU A 194 -8.25 -4.61 8.17
N ALA A 195 -8.89 -3.86 9.08
CA ALA A 195 -9.67 -2.66 8.74
C ALA A 195 -8.84 -1.43 8.35
N LEU A 196 -7.56 -1.36 8.73
CA LEU A 196 -6.67 -0.27 8.27
C LEU A 196 -6.16 -0.56 6.84
N THR A 197 -5.89 -1.82 6.51
CA THR A 197 -5.78 -2.25 5.11
C THR A 197 -7.11 -2.11 4.37
N LYS A 198 -8.25 -2.36 5.02
CA LYS A 198 -9.58 -2.16 4.45
C LYS A 198 -9.78 -0.68 4.12
N PHE A 199 -9.57 0.26 5.04
CA PHE A 199 -9.75 1.70 4.81
C PHE A 199 -8.79 2.33 3.80
N ILE A 200 -7.56 1.79 3.65
CA ILE A 200 -6.58 2.26 2.65
C ILE A 200 -6.87 1.66 1.26
N TYR A 201 -7.60 0.54 1.18
CA TYR A 201 -7.94 -0.18 -0.06
C TYR A 201 -9.46 -0.41 -0.21
N GLU A 202 -10.33 0.44 0.36
CA GLU A 202 -11.77 0.17 0.53
C GLU A 202 -12.61 0.48 -0.72
N TYR A 203 -12.10 0.11 -1.89
CA TYR A 203 -13.00 -0.48 -2.87
C TYR A 203 -13.11 -1.95 -2.50
N GLU A 204 -14.21 -2.35 -1.84
CA GLU A 204 -14.60 -3.75 -1.89
C GLU A 204 -14.76 -4.09 -3.38
N LEU A 205 -13.79 -4.82 -3.94
CA LEU A 205 -13.94 -5.41 -5.26
C LEU A 205 -15.12 -6.38 -5.15
N SER A 206 -16.32 -5.91 -5.52
CA SER A 206 -17.47 -6.78 -5.69
C SER A 206 -17.13 -7.86 -6.71
N ASN A 207 -17.83 -8.99 -6.67
CA ASN A 207 -17.65 -10.05 -7.65
C ASN A 207 -17.77 -9.53 -9.10
N THR A 208 -18.56 -8.48 -9.32
CA THR A 208 -18.68 -7.80 -10.61
C THR A 208 -17.37 -7.12 -11.04
N HIS A 209 -16.63 -6.47 -10.14
CA HIS A 209 -15.31 -5.89 -10.45
C HIS A 209 -14.31 -6.97 -10.86
N ILE A 210 -14.34 -8.12 -10.19
CA ILE A 210 -13.43 -9.24 -10.48
C ILE A 210 -13.73 -9.85 -11.86
N GLU A 211 -15.01 -10.03 -12.20
CA GLU A 211 -15.40 -10.52 -13.53
C GLU A 211 -14.98 -9.55 -14.64
N TYR A 212 -15.11 -8.24 -14.40
CA TYR A 212 -14.69 -7.24 -15.37
C TYR A 212 -13.18 -7.19 -15.57
N LEU A 213 -12.41 -7.28 -14.49
CA LEU A 213 -10.95 -7.37 -14.57
C LEU A 213 -10.52 -8.62 -15.35
N LYS A 214 -11.18 -9.77 -15.15
CA LYS A 214 -10.92 -10.99 -15.93
C LYS A 214 -11.25 -10.81 -17.42
N LYS A 215 -12.29 -10.05 -17.76
CA LYS A 215 -12.65 -9.75 -19.15
C LYS A 215 -11.60 -8.85 -19.79
N LEU A 216 -11.17 -7.78 -19.11
CA LEU A 216 -10.12 -6.88 -19.59
C LEU A 216 -8.80 -7.63 -19.83
N LEU A 217 -8.39 -8.50 -18.90
CA LEU A 217 -7.17 -9.30 -19.06
C LEU A 217 -7.25 -10.29 -20.23
N LYS A 218 -8.45 -10.76 -20.61
CA LYS A 218 -8.61 -11.60 -21.81
C LYS A 218 -8.49 -10.81 -23.11
N GLU A 219 -8.91 -9.54 -23.10
CA GLU A 219 -8.83 -8.65 -24.25
C GLU A 219 -7.40 -8.11 -24.43
N ASP A 220 -6.73 -7.79 -23.31
CA ASP A 220 -5.37 -7.30 -23.27
C ASP A 220 -4.62 -7.86 -22.05
N ASN A 221 -3.74 -8.84 -22.30
CA ASN A 221 -2.91 -9.47 -21.26
C ASN A 221 -1.83 -8.52 -20.69
N TYR A 222 -1.59 -7.37 -21.31
CA TYR A 222 -0.55 -6.42 -20.94
C TYR A 222 -1.11 -5.08 -20.43
N ILE A 223 -2.41 -5.01 -20.15
CA ILE A 223 -3.03 -3.79 -19.63
C ILE A 223 -2.34 -3.36 -18.33
N GLU A 224 -1.89 -2.10 -18.30
CA GLU A 224 -1.32 -1.53 -17.10
C GLU A 224 -2.40 -1.38 -16.04
N SER A 225 -2.02 -1.55 -14.78
CA SER A 225 -2.94 -1.56 -13.65
C SER A 225 -3.71 -0.23 -13.47
N VAL A 226 -3.06 0.91 -13.75
CA VAL A 226 -3.69 2.24 -13.72
C VAL A 226 -4.76 2.32 -14.79
N GLU A 227 -4.47 1.81 -15.99
CA GLU A 227 -5.42 1.75 -17.10
C GLU A 227 -6.60 0.81 -16.77
N ALA A 228 -6.32 -0.38 -16.24
CA ALA A 228 -7.34 -1.33 -15.80
C ALA A 228 -8.26 -0.71 -14.73
N ARG A 229 -7.69 0.04 -13.77
CA ARG A 229 -8.45 0.74 -12.73
C ARG A 229 -9.37 1.80 -13.33
N ASN A 230 -8.85 2.62 -14.25
CA ASN A 230 -9.62 3.69 -14.89
C ASN A 230 -10.79 3.11 -15.70
N ARG A 231 -10.56 2.04 -16.49
CA ARG A 231 -11.62 1.37 -17.26
C ARG A 231 -12.71 0.77 -16.36
N ILE A 232 -12.34 0.12 -15.26
CA ILE A 232 -13.30 -0.42 -14.29
C ILE A 232 -14.14 0.71 -13.66
N GLN A 233 -13.51 1.85 -13.35
CA GLN A 233 -14.21 2.99 -12.75
C GLN A 233 -15.18 3.65 -13.73
N GLU A 234 -14.78 3.84 -15.00
CA GLU A 234 -15.64 4.40 -16.05
C GLU A 234 -16.90 3.55 -16.25
N GLU A 235 -16.72 2.24 -16.34
CA GLU A 235 -17.83 1.33 -16.58
C GLU A 235 -18.78 1.21 -15.36
N MET A 236 -18.23 1.28 -14.15
CA MET A 236 -19.00 1.42 -12.92
C MET A 236 -19.89 2.67 -12.93
N ASP A 237 -19.36 3.79 -13.41
CA ASP A 237 -20.09 5.04 -13.48
C ASP A 237 -21.14 5.03 -14.60
N GLU A 238 -20.89 4.33 -15.70
CA GLU A 238 -21.90 4.04 -16.73
C GLU A 238 -23.04 3.17 -16.18
N PHE A 239 -22.71 2.11 -15.42
CA PHE A 239 -23.70 1.23 -14.81
C PHE A 239 -24.60 2.00 -13.83
N LYS A 240 -24.03 2.89 -12.99
CA LYS A 240 -24.80 3.77 -12.10
C LYS A 240 -25.74 4.68 -12.90
N LYS A 241 -25.24 5.36 -13.94
CA LYS A 241 -26.05 6.22 -14.82
C LYS A 241 -27.18 5.45 -15.51
N ALA A 242 -26.92 4.23 -15.97
CA ALA A 242 -27.94 3.38 -16.58
C ALA A 242 -29.05 3.00 -15.60
N LYS A 243 -28.68 2.69 -14.35
CA LYS A 243 -29.64 2.40 -13.27
C LYS A 243 -30.53 3.59 -12.93
N GLU A 244 -29.98 4.81 -12.98
CA GLU A 244 -30.73 6.06 -12.79
C GLU A 244 -31.69 6.34 -13.95
N ARG A 245 -31.24 6.16 -15.21
CA ARG A 245 -32.07 6.36 -16.41
C ARG A 245 -33.24 5.38 -16.48
N ASN A 246 -33.02 4.14 -16.06
CA ASN A 246 -34.04 3.09 -16.09
C ASN A 246 -35.06 3.19 -14.96
N GLY A 247 -35.04 4.29 -14.18
CA GLY A 247 -36.14 4.64 -13.28
C GLY A 247 -36.49 3.51 -12.34
N PHE A 248 -35.59 3.24 -11.38
CA PHE A 248 -35.83 2.28 -10.31
C PHE A 248 -36.96 2.80 -9.39
N ARG A 249 -38.18 2.75 -9.88
CA ARG A 249 -39.43 2.97 -9.16
C ARG A 249 -39.74 1.66 -8.44
N MET A 250 -39.03 1.41 -7.33
CA MET A 250 -39.42 0.36 -6.39
C MET A 250 -40.73 0.80 -5.74
N HIS A 251 -41.84 0.24 -6.20
CA HIS A 251 -43.06 0.16 -5.42
C HIS A 251 -42.91 -0.87 -4.30
#